data_AF-A0A1J0PBR2-F1
#
_entry.id   AF-A0A1J0PBR2-F1
#
_cell.length_a   1.000
_cell.length_b   1.000
_cell.length_c   1.000
_cell.angle_alpha   90.00
_cell.angle_beta   90.00
_cell.angle_gamma   90.00
#
_symmetry.space_group_name_H-M   'P 1'
#
loop_
_entity.id
_entity.type
_entity.pdbx_description
1 polymer ?
#
loop_
_entity_poly.entity_id
_entity_poly.type
_entity_poly.pdbx_seq_one_letter_code
_entity_poly.pdbx_strand_id
1 'polypeptide(L)'
;MIGRLLLKRLPFKGLPLRKLLFGLIGPIAAFAAGAALAQGRSMPPPPAAPVTTYRPDQATCQSDNMLGAYRRQLQQFAGQSTKVLLRLRQVQLEMAEASLKDCASQNLLSRDEADRIWRELQAMPLPQPSASQRP
;
A
#
# COMPACT_ATOMS: atom_id res chain seq x y z
N MET A 1 25.46 -15.89 33.75
CA MET A 1 26.26 -16.54 32.69
C MET A 1 25.34 -17.42 31.86
N ILE A 2 25.62 -17.58 30.55
CA ILE A 2 24.87 -18.34 29.53
C ILE A 2 23.73 -17.50 28.89
N GLY A 3 23.61 -17.31 27.58
CA GLY A 3 24.38 -17.85 26.46
C GLY A 3 24.17 -17.04 25.18
N ARG A 4 25.27 -16.70 24.51
CA ARG A 4 25.30 -16.26 23.12
C ARG A 4 25.10 -17.48 22.23
N LEU A 5 24.06 -17.52 21.40
CA LEU A 5 24.03 -18.42 20.25
C LEU A 5 24.26 -17.61 18.96
N LEU A 6 25.44 -17.87 18.44
CA LEU A 6 26.12 -17.32 17.29
C LEU A 6 25.55 -18.01 16.03
N LEU A 7 24.70 -17.32 15.26
CA LEU A 7 24.27 -17.82 13.95
C LEU A 7 25.46 -17.71 12.96
N LYS A 8 26.16 -18.82 12.77
CA LYS A 8 27.26 -18.97 11.82
C LYS A 8 26.73 -18.93 10.39
N ARG A 9 27.41 -18.10 9.60
CA ARG A 9 27.33 -17.95 8.14
C ARG A 9 27.42 -19.30 7.43
N LEU A 10 26.62 -19.48 6.38
CA LEU A 10 26.81 -20.53 5.38
C LEU A 10 27.33 -19.92 4.06
N PRO A 11 28.28 -20.60 3.37
CA PRO A 11 29.05 -20.02 2.28
C PRO A 11 28.35 -20.14 0.91
N PHE A 12 28.23 -19.01 0.21
CA PHE A 12 27.91 -18.97 -1.23
C PHE A 12 29.12 -19.50 -2.02
N LYS A 13 29.12 -20.80 -2.34
CA LYS A 13 30.02 -21.40 -3.33
C LYS A 13 29.35 -21.29 -4.70
N GLY A 14 30.04 -20.63 -5.63
CA GLY A 14 29.58 -20.47 -7.01
C GLY A 14 29.82 -21.69 -7.91
N LEU A 15 29.60 -21.42 -9.21
CA LEU A 15 29.86 -22.22 -10.43
C LEU A 15 28.73 -23.17 -10.87
N PRO A 16 28.64 -23.53 -12.17
CA PRO A 16 28.78 -22.68 -13.36
C PRO A 16 27.71 -22.96 -14.44
N LEU A 17 27.64 -22.04 -15.41
CA LEU A 17 26.93 -22.14 -16.69
C LEU A 17 27.30 -23.43 -17.46
N ARG A 18 26.36 -24.33 -17.76
CA ARG A 18 26.52 -25.36 -18.80
C ARG A 18 25.19 -25.86 -19.37
N LYS A 19 25.08 -25.75 -20.70
CA LYS A 19 24.00 -26.19 -21.59
C LYS A 19 23.73 -27.71 -21.51
N LEU A 20 22.47 -28.12 -21.76
CA LEU A 20 22.00 -29.40 -22.36
C LEU A 20 20.45 -29.41 -22.23
N LEU A 21 19.66 -29.05 -23.24
CA LEU A 21 19.18 -29.79 -24.42
C LEU A 21 18.61 -31.20 -24.16
N PHE A 22 17.44 -31.45 -24.78
CA PHE A 22 16.58 -32.67 -24.82
C PHE A 22 15.81 -32.97 -23.53
N GLY A 23 14.51 -33.29 -23.53
CA GLY A 23 13.57 -33.60 -24.60
C GLY A 23 12.55 -34.65 -24.09
N LEU A 24 11.28 -34.45 -24.41
CA LEU A 24 10.16 -35.42 -24.43
C LEU A 24 9.71 -36.09 -23.12
N ILE A 25 8.44 -35.86 -22.75
CA ILE A 25 7.35 -36.86 -22.56
C ILE A 25 6.08 -36.06 -22.16
N GLY A 26 5.06 -36.05 -23.04
CA GLY A 26 3.69 -35.60 -22.72
C GLY A 26 2.90 -36.69 -21.95
N PRO A 27 1.54 -36.71 -21.91
CA PRO A 27 0.54 -35.84 -22.55
C PRO A 27 -0.64 -35.43 -21.62
N ILE A 28 -1.41 -34.37 -21.93
CA ILE A 28 -2.89 -34.40 -21.80
C ILE A 28 -3.48 -33.57 -22.94
N ALA A 29 -4.36 -34.22 -23.68
CA ALA A 29 -5.08 -33.73 -24.83
C ALA A 29 -6.14 -32.67 -24.48
N ALA A 30 -6.12 -31.61 -25.28
CA ALA A 30 -7.26 -31.06 -26.02
C ALA A 30 -8.56 -30.72 -25.27
N PHE A 31 -8.77 -29.40 -25.05
CA PHE A 31 -10.02 -28.75 -25.47
C PHE A 31 -9.66 -27.63 -26.46
N ALA A 32 -9.71 -28.00 -27.74
CA ALA A 32 -9.66 -27.07 -28.85
C ALA A 32 -11.09 -26.60 -29.14
N ALA A 33 -11.38 -25.32 -28.90
CA ALA A 33 -12.44 -24.58 -29.60
C ALA A 33 -12.25 -23.09 -29.31
N GLY A 34 -11.62 -22.39 -30.26
CA GLY A 34 -11.36 -20.94 -30.13
C GLY A 34 -10.16 -20.44 -30.92
N ALA A 35 -9.46 -21.29 -31.67
CA ALA A 35 -8.45 -20.86 -32.64
C ALA A 35 -9.12 -20.55 -33.99
N ALA A 36 -10.07 -19.62 -34.00
CA ALA A 36 -10.37 -18.92 -35.23
C ALA A 36 -9.27 -17.86 -35.40
N LEU A 37 -8.52 -17.99 -36.49
CA LEU A 37 -7.30 -17.27 -36.82
C LEU A 37 -7.49 -15.75 -36.79
N ALA A 38 -7.33 -15.13 -35.61
CA ALA A 38 -6.93 -13.73 -35.56
C ALA A 38 -5.43 -13.71 -35.85
N GLN A 39 -5.06 -13.45 -37.10
CA GLN A 39 -3.72 -12.98 -37.43
C GLN A 39 -3.52 -11.69 -36.63
N GLY A 40 -2.94 -11.83 -35.44
CA GLY A 40 -2.72 -10.75 -34.49
C GLY A 40 -1.89 -9.70 -35.19
N ARG A 41 -2.52 -8.59 -35.55
CA ARG A 41 -1.79 -7.39 -35.95
C ARG A 41 -0.78 -7.14 -34.83
N SER A 42 0.50 -7.16 -35.17
CA SER A 42 1.59 -6.68 -34.32
C SER A 42 1.30 -5.21 -34.03
N MET A 43 0.47 -4.93 -33.02
CA MET A 43 0.29 -3.58 -32.55
C MET A 43 1.51 -3.24 -31.71
N PRO A 44 2.16 -2.09 -31.97
CA PRO A 44 3.21 -1.61 -31.10
C PRO A 44 2.66 -1.48 -29.67
N PRO A 45 3.51 -1.65 -28.63
CA PRO A 45 3.07 -1.46 -27.26
C PRO A 45 2.42 -0.08 -27.13
N PRO A 46 1.32 0.03 -26.37
CA PRO A 46 0.65 1.30 -26.19
C PRO A 46 1.66 2.33 -25.63
N PRO A 47 1.60 3.60 -26.08
CA PRO A 47 2.48 4.62 -25.54
C PRO A 47 2.29 4.71 -24.02
N ALA A 48 3.38 4.90 -23.29
CA ALA A 48 3.32 5.04 -21.84
C ALA A 48 2.43 6.25 -21.49
N ALA A 49 1.40 6.03 -20.68
CA ALA A 49 0.57 7.11 -20.18
C ALA A 49 1.42 8.01 -19.26
N PRO A 50 1.29 9.34 -19.35
CA PRO A 50 1.98 10.24 -18.44
C PRO A 50 1.47 10.00 -17.01
N VAL A 51 2.40 9.74 -16.09
CA VAL A 51 2.11 9.63 -14.66
C VAL A 51 2.38 10.98 -14.01
N THR A 52 1.35 11.62 -13.48
CA THR A 52 1.50 12.83 -12.65
C THR A 52 1.63 12.42 -11.20
N THR A 53 2.82 12.61 -10.62
CA THR A 53 3.02 12.40 -9.18
C THR A 53 2.50 13.61 -8.41
N TYR A 54 1.51 13.39 -7.54
CA TYR A 54 1.05 14.44 -6.64
C TYR A 54 2.16 14.83 -5.67
N ARG A 55 2.34 16.13 -5.47
CA ARG A 55 3.32 16.68 -4.54
C ARG A 55 2.57 17.57 -3.53
N PRO A 56 2.54 17.20 -2.24
CA PRO A 56 1.83 18.00 -1.25
C PRO A 56 2.48 19.37 -1.12
N ASP A 57 1.67 20.40 -0.98
CA ASP A 57 2.10 21.75 -0.66
C ASP A 57 2.14 21.96 0.86
N GLN A 58 2.70 23.09 1.29
CA GLN A 58 2.88 23.37 2.71
C GLN A 58 1.55 23.45 3.47
N ALA A 59 0.47 23.97 2.85
CA ALA A 59 -0.82 24.02 3.51
C ALA A 59 -1.37 22.61 3.76
N THR A 60 -1.22 21.70 2.79
CA THR A 60 -1.65 20.30 2.93
C THR A 60 -0.97 19.62 4.11
N CYS A 61 0.33 19.85 4.32
CA CYS A 61 1.10 19.23 5.41
C CYS A 61 0.85 19.86 6.79
N GLN A 62 0.10 20.96 6.91
CA GLN A 62 -0.17 21.56 8.23
C GLN A 62 -1.02 20.66 9.13
N SER A 63 -0.74 20.70 10.42
CA SER A 63 -1.41 19.90 11.46
C SER A 63 -2.93 19.98 11.36
N ASP A 64 -3.50 21.18 11.34
CA ASP A 64 -4.96 21.37 11.32
C ASP A 64 -5.61 20.78 10.07
N ASN A 65 -4.94 20.87 8.92
CA ASN A 65 -5.44 20.33 7.66
C ASN A 65 -5.39 18.81 7.67
N MET A 66 -4.30 18.21 8.15
CA MET A 66 -4.14 16.76 8.27
C MET A 66 -5.16 16.15 9.24
N LEU A 67 -5.26 16.70 10.45
CA LEU A 67 -6.20 16.25 11.48
C LEU A 67 -7.65 16.46 11.04
N GLY A 68 -7.94 17.62 10.43
CA GLY A 68 -9.25 17.93 9.89
C GLY A 68 -9.66 17.00 8.76
N ALA A 69 -8.76 16.72 7.82
CA ALA A 69 -9.02 15.81 6.70
C ALA A 69 -9.31 14.38 7.19
N TYR A 70 -8.47 13.85 8.09
CA TYR A 70 -8.67 12.54 8.70
C TYR A 70 -10.03 12.43 9.40
N ARG A 71 -10.39 13.43 10.20
CA ARG A 71 -11.69 13.45 10.90
C ARG A 71 -12.86 13.47 9.91
N ARG A 72 -12.82 14.34 8.90
CA ARG A 72 -13.86 14.43 7.87
C ARG A 72 -14.02 13.10 7.13
N GLN A 73 -12.91 12.43 6.81
CA GLN A 73 -12.93 11.15 6.11
C GLN A 73 -13.60 10.06 6.95
N LEU A 74 -13.31 9.95 8.24
CA LEU A 74 -14.01 8.99 9.12
C LEU A 74 -15.49 9.35 9.33
N GLN A 75 -15.81 10.63 9.46
CA GLN A 75 -17.18 11.09 9.67
C GLN A 75 -18.14 10.70 8.54
N GLN A 76 -17.65 10.61 7.29
CA GLN A 76 -18.46 10.13 6.16
C GLN A 76 -19.01 8.72 6.35
N PHE A 77 -18.39 7.92 7.23
CA PHE A 77 -18.78 6.55 7.52
C PHE A 77 -19.38 6.39 8.92
N ALA A 78 -19.78 7.48 9.59
CA ALA A 78 -20.26 7.42 10.97
C ALA A 78 -21.42 6.43 11.17
N GLY A 79 -22.30 6.23 10.18
CA GLY A 79 -23.39 5.26 10.25
C GLY A 79 -22.98 3.78 10.11
N GLN A 80 -21.71 3.48 9.86
CA GLN A 80 -21.22 2.12 9.70
C GLN A 80 -21.04 1.42 11.05
N SER A 81 -20.98 0.09 11.03
CA SER A 81 -20.68 -0.70 12.23
C SER A 81 -19.30 -0.35 12.82
N THR A 82 -19.15 -0.48 14.14
CA THR A 82 -17.88 -0.22 14.85
C THR A 82 -16.71 -1.01 14.28
N LYS A 83 -16.94 -2.27 13.85
CA LYS A 83 -15.90 -3.10 13.23
C LYS A 83 -15.37 -2.50 11.93
N VAL A 84 -16.26 -1.96 11.09
CA VAL A 84 -15.89 -1.27 9.85
C VAL A 84 -15.11 0.00 10.14
N LEU A 85 -15.58 0.81 11.10
CA LEU A 85 -14.90 2.04 11.52
C LEU A 85 -13.49 1.78 12.06
N LEU A 86 -13.30 0.74 12.87
CA LEU A 86 -11.98 0.32 13.35
C LEU A 86 -11.05 -0.06 12.19
N ARG A 87 -11.56 -0.80 11.20
CA ARG A 87 -10.76 -1.20 10.03
C ARG A 87 -10.39 0.01 9.17
N LEU A 88 -11.33 0.92 8.92
CA LEU A 88 -11.07 2.15 8.16
C LEU A 88 -10.04 3.03 8.87
N ARG A 89 -10.17 3.18 10.19
CA ARG A 89 -9.18 3.89 11.00
C ARG A 89 -7.78 3.31 10.84
N GLN A 90 -7.63 1.99 10.91
CA GLN A 90 -6.33 1.35 10.73
C GLN A 90 -5.70 1.71 9.38
N VAL A 91 -6.47 1.57 8.29
CA VAL A 91 -5.99 1.89 6.94
C VAL A 91 -5.64 3.37 6.80
N GLN A 92 -6.45 4.27 7.37
CA GLN A 92 -6.16 5.71 7.34
C GLN A 92 -4.90 6.07 8.12
N LEU A 93 -4.65 5.42 9.27
CA LEU A 93 -3.42 5.62 10.02
C LEU A 93 -2.19 5.17 9.21
N GLU A 94 -2.23 4.02 8.54
CA GLU A 94 -1.11 3.57 7.70
C GLU A 94 -0.79 4.57 6.58
N MET A 95 -1.82 5.10 5.91
CA MET A 95 -1.64 6.14 4.89
C MET A 95 -1.12 7.45 5.49
N ALA A 96 -1.66 7.87 6.64
CA ALA A 96 -1.26 9.10 7.29
C ALA A 96 0.21 9.05 7.77
N GLU A 97 0.68 7.90 8.23
CA GLU A 97 2.09 7.69 8.59
C GLU A 97 3.00 7.93 7.38
N ALA A 98 2.64 7.36 6.22
CA ALA A 98 3.40 7.55 4.98
C ALA A 98 3.38 9.02 4.54
N SER A 99 2.22 9.67 4.59
CA SER A 99 2.07 11.10 4.24
C SER A 99 2.89 12.02 5.15
N LEU A 100 2.92 11.76 6.46
CA LEU A 100 3.72 12.53 7.41
C LEU A 100 5.22 12.36 7.15
N LYS A 101 5.67 11.14 6.85
CA LYS A 101 7.06 10.88 6.46
C LYS A 101 7.44 11.60 5.17
N ASP A 102 6.54 11.61 4.19
CA ASP A 102 6.75 12.33 2.93
C ASP A 102 6.86 13.85 3.15
N CYS A 103 5.91 14.45 3.87
CA CYS A 103 5.94 15.87 4.26
C CYS A 103 7.25 16.26 4.98
N ALA A 104 7.70 15.43 5.92
CA ALA A 104 8.96 15.66 6.64
C ALA A 104 10.19 15.51 5.72
N SER A 105 10.19 14.54 4.80
CA SER A 105 11.28 14.36 3.83
C SER A 105 11.43 15.53 2.86
N GLN A 106 10.33 16.23 2.59
CA GLN A 106 10.29 17.40 1.71
C GLN A 106 10.52 18.72 2.45
N ASN A 107 10.87 18.69 3.75
CA ASN A 107 11.04 19.86 4.62
C ASN A 107 9.78 20.75 4.72
N LEU A 108 8.59 20.21 4.48
CA LEU A 108 7.32 20.93 4.65
C LEU A 108 6.87 20.95 6.11
N LEU A 109 7.44 20.04 6.92
CA LEU A 109 7.14 19.83 8.33
C LEU A 109 8.42 19.34 9.03
N SER A 110 8.59 19.66 10.31
CA SER A 110 9.68 19.07 11.11
C SER A 110 9.35 17.62 11.52
N ARG A 111 10.38 16.81 11.81
CA ARG A 111 10.17 15.42 12.27
C ARG A 111 9.46 15.35 13.62
N ASP A 112 9.82 16.21 14.57
CA ASP A 112 9.19 16.26 15.88
C ASP A 112 7.71 16.62 15.78
N GLU A 113 7.37 17.50 14.84
CA GLU A 113 6.00 17.84 14.54
C GLU A 113 5.23 16.70 13.86
N ALA A 114 5.85 15.96 12.93
CA ALA A 114 5.24 14.75 12.36
C ALA A 114 4.88 13.74 13.46
N ASP A 115 5.82 13.49 14.38
CA ASP A 115 5.61 12.55 15.49
C ASP A 115 4.54 13.04 16.49
N ARG A 116 4.40 14.38 16.66
CA ARG A 116 3.30 14.96 17.43
C ARG A 116 1.96 14.71 16.74
N ILE A 117 1.83 15.06 15.47
CA ILE A 117 0.59 14.86 14.69
C ILE A 117 0.22 13.38 14.64
N TRP A 118 1.20 12.49 14.45
CA TRP A 118 0.99 11.05 14.43
C TRP A 118 0.34 10.53 15.72
N ARG A 119 0.84 10.96 16.88
CA ARG A 119 0.25 10.61 18.18
C ARG A 119 -1.17 11.16 18.33
N GLU A 120 -1.42 12.37 17.85
CA GLU A 120 -2.77 12.97 17.89
C GLU A 120 -3.78 12.17 17.02
N LEU A 121 -3.38 11.73 15.84
CA LEU A 121 -4.20 10.85 14.99
C LEU A 121 -4.52 9.52 15.67
N GLN A 122 -3.54 8.93 16.36
CA GLN A 122 -3.73 7.71 17.15
C GLN A 122 -4.59 7.91 18.40
N ALA A 123 -4.65 9.12 18.94
CA ALA A 123 -5.52 9.43 20.08
C ALA A 123 -6.96 9.77 19.65
N MET A 124 -7.21 10.02 18.37
CA MET A 124 -8.50 10.51 17.90
C MET A 124 -9.63 9.48 18.11
N PRO A 125 -10.77 9.85 18.72
CA PRO A 125 -11.89 8.93 18.92
C PRO A 125 -12.56 8.57 17.59
N LEU A 126 -13.18 7.38 17.56
CA LEU A 126 -14.02 6.98 16.43
C LEU A 126 -15.30 7.81 16.40
N PRO A 127 -15.85 8.10 15.21
CA PRO A 127 -17.18 8.69 15.11
C PRO A 127 -18.21 7.72 15.70
N GLN A 128 -19.17 8.26 16.45
CA GLN A 128 -20.21 7.44 17.04
C GLN A 128 -21.27 7.09 15.99
N PRO A 129 -21.74 5.83 15.94
CA PRO A 129 -22.87 5.48 15.10
C PRO A 129 -24.09 6.23 15.59
N SER A 130 -24.68 7.04 14.71
CA SER A 130 -25.93 7.75 14.97
C SER A 130 -26.98 6.72 15.36
N ALA A 131 -27.39 6.69 16.63
CA ALA A 131 -28.36 5.73 17.16
C ALA A 131 -29.79 5.85 16.56
N SER A 132 -29.97 6.66 15.52
CA SER A 132 -31.26 7.24 15.13
C SER A 132 -31.61 7.09 13.65
N GLN A 133 -31.08 6.08 12.96
CA GLN A 133 -31.57 5.67 11.64
C GLN A 133 -32.11 4.23 11.72
N ARG A 134 -33.23 4.08 12.43
CA ARG A 134 -34.14 2.96 12.22
C ARG A 134 -35.31 3.52 11.39
N PRO A 135 -35.57 3.00 10.17
CA PRO A 135 -36.73 3.41 9.37
C PRO A 135 -38.04 3.05 10.07
#